data_AF-A0A561TJE5-F1
#
_entry.id   AF-A0A561TJE5-F1
#
_cell.length_a   1.000
_cell.length_b   1.000
_cell.length_c   1.000
_cell.angle_alpha   90.00
_cell.angle_beta   90.00
_cell.angle_gamma   90.00
#
_symmetry.space_group_name_H-M   'P 1'
#
loop_
_entity.id
_entity.type
_entity.pdbx_description
1 polymer ?
#
loop_
_entity_poly.entity_id
_entity_poly.type
_entity_poly.pdbx_seq_one_letter_code
_entity_poly.pdbx_strand_id
1 'polypeptide(L)'
;MTAQHASDPYGKERLTSAVAEARNWADLMRRLGLTTSGGQRRVLQEKVAVHGLDTSHFAKRSPWRKYPDAAIAKAAASSSSLREVALKLGATPATGTLSHIRRRIDAAHIDISHFPGMDRAELELPFTTEELREAAASATSTRGVARTLGVPDDSRSRATLSRMLQARQIDVSHFTYRRPPIPEDKLRELVGTSASYADVMRGLGLDVNDTNHRRVRRTTARLGLDTSHFRRRSWGRPERPAPAPVAHRVLVVLPDHAGRTNRNQLHRALTELGVTYACESCGNTGEWLGRPITLQIDHVNGDWRDNRRDNLRYLCPNCHALTETWCRQKGRVTFAG
;
A
#
# COMPACT_ATOMS: atom_id res chain seq x y z
N MET A 1 24.76 -16.76 -32.77
CA MET A 1 25.51 -16.71 -31.50
C MET A 1 25.48 -15.26 -31.05
N THR A 2 24.88 -14.81 -29.95
CA THR A 2 24.61 -15.40 -28.64
C THR A 2 23.30 -14.80 -28.10
N ALA A 3 22.33 -15.64 -27.78
CA ALA A 3 21.17 -15.24 -26.99
C ALA A 3 21.66 -14.99 -25.55
N GLN A 4 21.59 -13.74 -25.09
CA GLN A 4 21.79 -13.42 -23.68
C GLN A 4 20.66 -14.10 -22.90
N HIS A 5 20.98 -15.22 -22.26
CA HIS A 5 20.13 -15.81 -21.23
C HIS A 5 19.85 -14.72 -20.18
N ALA A 6 18.62 -14.24 -20.12
CA ALA A 6 18.13 -13.44 -19.00
C ALA A 6 18.23 -14.34 -17.75
N SER A 7 19.37 -14.26 -17.08
CA SER A 7 19.66 -15.06 -15.89
C SER A 7 18.58 -14.80 -14.85
N ASP A 8 17.91 -15.87 -14.42
CA ASP A 8 16.89 -15.81 -13.36
C ASP A 8 17.47 -15.03 -12.17
N PRO A 9 16.89 -13.88 -11.79
CA PRO A 9 17.38 -13.09 -10.66
C PRO A 9 17.32 -13.85 -9.33
N TYR A 10 16.62 -15.00 -9.29
CA TYR A 10 16.51 -15.89 -8.13
C TYR A 10 17.28 -17.21 -8.29
N GLY A 11 18.15 -17.36 -9.30
CA GLY A 11 18.97 -18.54 -9.47
C GLY A 11 19.91 -18.76 -8.27
N LYS A 12 20.05 -20.01 -7.80
CA LYS A 12 20.81 -20.38 -6.59
C LYS A 12 22.24 -19.83 -6.60
N GLU A 13 22.95 -19.95 -7.73
CA GLU A 13 24.34 -19.47 -7.87
C GLU A 13 24.44 -17.95 -7.72
N ARG A 14 23.55 -17.23 -8.42
CA ARG A 14 23.47 -15.76 -8.37
C ARG A 14 23.08 -15.26 -6.99
N LEU A 15 22.13 -15.92 -6.33
CA LEU A 15 21.74 -15.60 -4.95
C LEU A 15 22.86 -15.88 -3.96
N THR A 16 23.61 -16.99 -4.12
CA THR A 16 24.72 -17.33 -3.22
C THR A 16 25.81 -16.25 -3.25
N SER A 17 26.26 -15.88 -4.46
CA SER A 17 27.25 -14.80 -4.64
C SER A 17 26.72 -13.46 -4.13
N ALA A 18 25.48 -13.09 -4.48
CA ALA A 18 24.92 -11.82 -4.07
C ALA A 18 24.67 -11.74 -2.55
N VAL A 19 24.32 -12.84 -1.89
CA VAL A 19 24.13 -12.92 -0.43
C VAL A 19 25.45 -12.79 0.31
N ALA A 20 26.53 -13.45 -0.14
CA ALA A 20 27.84 -13.34 0.49
C ALA A 20 28.35 -11.88 0.55
N GLU A 21 28.10 -11.10 -0.51
CA GLU A 21 28.58 -9.73 -0.63
C GLU A 21 27.61 -8.64 -0.12
N ALA A 22 26.34 -9.00 0.11
CA ALA A 22 25.33 -8.06 0.57
C ALA A 22 25.45 -7.81 2.07
N ARG A 23 25.23 -6.56 2.47
CA ARG A 23 25.26 -6.16 3.89
C ARG A 23 23.89 -6.12 4.55
N ASN A 24 22.83 -6.14 3.75
CA ASN A 24 21.44 -6.16 4.18
C ASN A 24 20.52 -6.46 2.99
N TRP A 25 19.24 -6.70 3.26
CA TRP A 25 18.23 -6.98 2.23
C TRP A 25 18.07 -5.89 1.16
N ALA A 26 18.26 -4.61 1.48
CA ALA A 26 18.18 -3.55 0.47
C ALA A 26 19.39 -3.57 -0.47
N ASP A 27 20.57 -3.86 0.09
CA ASP A 27 21.81 -4.03 -0.67
C ASP A 27 21.74 -5.24 -1.61
N LEU A 28 21.22 -6.37 -1.11
CA LEU A 28 20.97 -7.56 -1.91
C LEU A 28 20.01 -7.26 -3.08
N MET A 29 18.88 -6.58 -2.82
CA MET A 29 17.93 -6.21 -3.88
C MET A 29 18.59 -5.33 -4.96
N ARG A 30 19.41 -4.33 -4.58
CA ARG A 30 20.13 -3.50 -5.55
C ARG A 30 21.12 -4.31 -6.39
N ARG A 31 21.88 -5.22 -5.79
CA ARG A 31 22.85 -6.10 -6.47
C ARG A 31 22.17 -7.05 -7.45
N LEU A 32 20.94 -7.46 -7.16
CA LEU A 32 20.12 -8.30 -8.04
C LEU A 32 19.35 -7.50 -9.10
N GLY A 33 19.50 -6.16 -9.16
CA GLY A 33 18.75 -5.29 -10.08
C GLY A 33 17.25 -5.22 -9.75
N LEU A 34 16.86 -5.56 -8.53
CA LEU A 34 15.46 -5.54 -8.07
C LEU A 34 15.10 -4.19 -7.48
N THR A 35 13.86 -3.75 -7.70
CA THR A 35 13.33 -2.53 -7.08
C THR A 35 13.13 -2.73 -5.59
N THR A 36 13.49 -1.73 -4.77
CA THR A 36 13.37 -1.83 -3.32
C THR A 36 11.91 -1.70 -2.88
N SER A 37 11.17 -2.81 -2.87
CA SER A 37 9.78 -2.90 -2.42
C SER A 37 9.60 -3.97 -1.34
N GLY A 38 8.64 -3.77 -0.44
CA GLY A 38 8.35 -4.75 0.63
C GLY A 38 7.87 -6.11 0.08
N GLY A 39 7.15 -6.10 -1.05
CA GLY A 39 6.72 -7.32 -1.72
C GLY A 39 7.87 -8.11 -2.32
N GLN A 40 8.77 -7.46 -3.08
CA GLN A 40 9.94 -8.14 -3.64
C GLN A 40 10.92 -8.61 -2.57
N ARG A 41 11.08 -7.82 -1.49
CA ARG A 41 11.86 -8.26 -0.32
C ARG A 41 11.34 -9.58 0.26
N ARG A 42 10.02 -9.73 0.40
CA ARG A 42 9.41 -10.96 0.94
C ARG A 42 9.67 -12.16 0.04
N VAL A 43 9.52 -12.02 -1.27
CA VAL A 43 9.81 -13.09 -2.24
C VAL A 43 11.30 -13.46 -2.20
N LEU A 44 12.17 -12.47 -2.12
CA LEU A 44 13.61 -12.70 -2.02
C LEU A 44 14.00 -13.43 -0.72
N GLN A 45 13.39 -13.06 0.42
CA GLN A 45 13.56 -13.75 1.69
C GLN A 45 13.14 -15.23 1.62
N GLU A 46 12.00 -15.49 0.99
CA GLU A 46 11.50 -16.85 0.76
C GLU A 46 12.46 -17.66 -0.12
N LYS A 47 12.95 -17.09 -1.22
CA LYS A 47 13.92 -17.77 -2.11
C LYS A 47 15.26 -18.04 -1.42
N VAL A 48 15.79 -17.09 -0.67
CA VAL A 48 17.02 -17.27 0.12
C VAL A 48 16.85 -18.37 1.17
N ALA A 49 15.70 -18.43 1.85
CA ALA A 49 15.37 -19.47 2.82
C ALA A 49 15.24 -20.86 2.17
N VAL A 50 14.56 -20.95 1.02
CA VAL A 50 14.44 -22.20 0.23
C VAL A 50 15.80 -22.73 -0.20
N HIS A 51 16.75 -21.84 -0.51
CA HIS A 51 18.11 -22.22 -0.87
C HIS A 51 19.05 -22.46 0.31
N GLY A 52 18.58 -22.29 1.55
CA GLY A 52 19.37 -22.53 2.77
C GLY A 52 20.57 -21.59 2.91
N LEU A 53 20.51 -20.39 2.33
CA LEU A 53 21.61 -19.44 2.34
C LEU A 53 21.67 -18.68 3.67
N ASP A 54 22.86 -18.62 4.28
CA ASP A 54 23.05 -17.87 5.51
C ASP A 54 22.93 -16.37 5.26
N THR A 55 22.08 -15.72 6.07
CA THR A 55 21.88 -14.26 6.08
C THR A 55 22.06 -13.67 7.47
N SER A 56 22.68 -14.42 8.40
CA SER A 56 23.00 -13.96 9.75
C SER A 56 23.79 -12.64 9.77
N HIS A 57 24.67 -12.43 8.77
CA HIS A 57 25.47 -11.22 8.59
C HIS A 57 24.70 -10.01 8.05
N PHE A 58 23.48 -10.18 7.54
CA PHE A 58 22.63 -9.05 7.08
C PHE A 58 22.16 -8.15 8.23
N ALA A 59 22.51 -8.50 9.47
CA ALA A 59 22.22 -7.74 10.66
C ALA A 59 23.23 -6.60 10.90
N LYS A 60 23.29 -5.60 10.01
CA LYS A 60 23.58 -4.25 10.48
C LYS A 60 22.28 -3.64 10.98
N ARG A 61 22.03 -3.81 12.29
CA ARG A 61 21.02 -3.06 13.04
C ARG A 61 21.22 -1.60 12.68
N SER A 62 20.22 -0.95 12.08
CA SER A 62 20.26 0.50 11.93
C SER A 62 20.63 1.10 13.29
N PRO A 63 21.75 1.82 13.42
CA PRO A 63 22.14 2.47 14.68
C PRO A 63 21.04 3.40 15.18
N TRP A 64 20.25 3.91 14.23
CA TRP A 64 19.00 4.62 14.44
C TRP A 64 17.80 3.68 14.52
N ARG A 65 17.70 2.89 15.59
CA ARG A 65 16.38 2.45 16.03
C ARG A 65 15.71 3.66 16.65
N LYS A 66 14.74 4.26 15.95
CA LYS A 66 13.93 5.37 16.48
C LYS A 66 13.44 5.08 17.91
N TYR A 67 13.17 3.80 18.21
CA TYR A 67 12.86 3.27 19.53
C TYR A 67 13.69 1.98 19.80
N PRO A 68 14.75 2.03 20.63
CA PRO A 68 15.47 0.82 21.06
C PRO A 68 14.57 -0.05 21.96
N ASP A 69 14.77 -1.38 21.95
CA ASP A 69 13.93 -2.31 22.72
C ASP A 69 13.97 -2.01 24.23
N ALA A 70 15.12 -1.56 24.74
CA ALA A 70 15.26 -1.07 26.12
C ALA A 70 14.38 0.16 26.43
N ALA A 71 14.25 1.11 25.49
CA ALA A 71 13.37 2.26 25.68
C ALA A 71 11.89 1.85 25.61
N ILE A 72 11.55 0.90 24.73
CA ILE A 72 10.20 0.32 24.66
C ILE A 72 9.86 -0.39 25.96
N ALA A 73 10.78 -1.19 26.52
CA ALA A 73 10.59 -1.90 27.79
C ALA A 73 10.39 -0.93 28.96
N LYS A 74 11.23 0.12 29.06
CA LYS A 74 11.09 1.16 30.09
C LYS A 74 9.77 1.93 29.97
N ALA A 75 9.38 2.27 28.74
CA ALA A 75 8.10 2.93 28.49
C ALA A 75 6.92 1.99 28.82
N ALA A 76 7.01 0.71 28.44
CA ALA A 76 6.00 -0.30 28.71
C ALA A 76 5.79 -0.54 30.21
N ALA A 77 6.86 -0.77 30.97
CA ALA A 77 6.79 -1.05 32.41
C ALA A 77 6.13 0.06 33.26
N SER A 78 6.10 1.29 32.74
CA SER A 78 5.50 2.44 33.43
C SER A 78 4.18 2.89 32.79
N SER A 79 3.72 2.24 31.73
CA SER A 79 2.51 2.61 30.99
C SER A 79 1.37 1.65 31.28
N SER A 80 0.15 2.11 31.06
CA SER A 80 -1.04 1.26 31.05
C SER A 80 -1.52 0.95 29.63
N SER A 81 -1.00 1.63 28.59
CA SER A 81 -1.47 1.42 27.22
C SER A 81 -0.38 1.61 26.17
N LEU A 82 -0.55 0.98 25.01
CA LEU A 82 0.33 1.20 23.85
C LEU A 82 0.34 2.68 23.40
N ARG A 83 -0.74 3.42 23.66
CA ARG A 83 -0.82 4.86 23.41
C ARG A 83 0.13 5.63 24.31
N GLU A 84 0.14 5.32 25.60
CA GLU A 84 1.09 5.91 26.56
C GLU A 84 2.53 5.53 26.24
N VAL A 85 2.78 4.26 25.85
CA VAL A 85 4.10 3.83 25.37
C VAL A 85 4.55 4.68 24.19
N ALA A 86 3.67 4.89 23.19
CA ALA A 86 3.98 5.74 22.05
C ALA A 86 4.30 7.18 22.48
N LEU A 87 3.49 7.76 23.37
CA LEU A 87 3.71 9.13 23.89
C LEU A 87 5.02 9.26 24.65
N LYS A 88 5.37 8.31 25.53
CA LYS A 88 6.64 8.29 26.29
C LYS A 88 7.86 8.08 25.40
N LEU A 89 7.67 7.42 24.27
CA LEU A 89 8.68 7.30 23.22
C LEU A 89 8.76 8.54 22.32
N GLY A 90 7.97 9.59 22.57
CA GLY A 90 7.91 10.79 21.72
C GLY A 90 7.31 10.52 20.34
N ALA A 91 6.46 9.49 20.23
CA ALA A 91 5.81 9.06 19.00
C ALA A 91 4.35 9.51 18.97
N THR A 92 3.87 9.96 17.80
CA THR A 92 2.44 10.20 17.58
C THR A 92 1.69 8.87 17.64
N PRO A 93 0.65 8.73 18.49
CA PRO A 93 -0.09 7.49 18.68
C PRO A 93 -1.07 7.21 17.52
N ALA A 94 -0.53 7.06 16.31
CA ALA A 94 -1.26 6.62 15.13
C ALA A 94 -1.34 5.09 15.07
N THR A 95 -2.37 4.54 14.41
CA THR A 95 -2.61 3.09 14.29
C THR A 95 -1.38 2.31 13.80
N GLY A 96 -0.63 2.87 12.84
CA GLY A 96 0.61 2.28 12.33
C GLY A 96 1.73 2.25 13.36
N THR A 97 1.91 3.33 14.13
CA THR A 97 2.89 3.43 15.21
C THR A 97 2.60 2.44 16.32
N LEU A 98 1.33 2.36 16.75
CA LEU A 98 0.90 1.42 17.80
C LEU A 98 1.10 -0.03 17.35
N SER A 99 0.77 -0.35 16.09
CA SER A 99 1.00 -1.68 15.51
C SER A 99 2.49 -2.02 15.36
N HIS A 100 3.34 -1.02 15.09
CA HIS A 100 4.79 -1.21 15.03
C HIS A 100 5.39 -1.48 16.42
N ILE A 101 5.04 -0.66 17.41
CA ILE A 101 5.46 -0.83 18.81
C ILE A 101 4.97 -2.19 19.33
N ARG A 102 3.73 -2.58 19.02
CA ARG A 102 3.19 -3.88 19.41
C ARG A 102 4.03 -5.04 18.92
N ARG A 103 4.31 -5.10 17.61
CA ARG A 103 5.16 -6.16 17.03
C ARG A 103 6.55 -6.19 17.65
N ARG A 104 7.08 -5.04 18.08
CA ARG A 104 8.38 -4.94 18.74
C ARG A 104 8.34 -5.47 20.17
N ILE A 105 7.27 -5.19 20.91
CA ILE A 105 7.02 -5.77 22.23
C ILE A 105 6.95 -7.29 22.15
N ASP A 106 6.16 -7.82 21.19
CA ASP A 106 6.03 -9.26 20.98
C ASP A 106 7.38 -9.92 20.61
N ALA A 107 8.12 -9.32 19.68
CA ALA A 107 9.42 -9.85 19.22
C ALA A 107 10.54 -9.77 20.26
N ALA A 108 10.44 -8.84 21.21
CA ALA A 108 11.41 -8.66 22.30
C ALA A 108 10.95 -9.32 23.61
N HIS A 109 9.82 -10.02 23.61
CA HIS A 109 9.21 -10.64 24.80
C HIS A 109 9.07 -9.67 25.99
N ILE A 110 8.72 -8.41 25.72
CA ILE A 110 8.50 -7.40 26.76
C ILE A 110 7.13 -7.65 27.41
N ASP A 111 7.09 -7.78 28.73
CA ASP A 111 5.84 -7.98 29.46
C ASP A 111 4.95 -6.73 29.44
N ILE A 112 3.72 -6.92 28.99
CA ILE A 112 2.65 -5.91 28.97
C ILE A 112 1.30 -6.52 29.39
N SER A 113 1.33 -7.63 30.11
CA SER A 113 0.14 -8.30 30.69
C SER A 113 -0.70 -7.34 31.54
N HIS A 114 -0.03 -6.44 32.26
CA HIS A 114 -0.64 -5.40 33.11
C HIS A 114 -1.43 -4.31 32.36
N PHE A 115 -1.34 -4.21 31.03
CA PHE A 115 -2.14 -3.23 30.29
C PHE A 115 -3.63 -3.62 30.32
N PRO A 116 -4.57 -2.69 30.56
CA PRO A 116 -5.99 -2.99 30.54
C PRO A 116 -6.39 -3.42 29.13
N GLY A 117 -6.89 -4.64 29.02
CA GLY A 117 -7.34 -5.18 27.74
C GLY A 117 -6.36 -6.09 27.01
N MET A 118 -5.17 -6.27 27.55
CA MET A 118 -4.10 -7.11 26.99
C MET A 118 -4.26 -8.57 27.40
N ASP A 119 -4.40 -8.82 28.69
CA ASP A 119 -4.94 -10.04 29.29
C ASP A 119 -6.37 -9.76 29.74
N ARG A 120 -7.30 -9.63 28.79
CA ARG A 120 -8.72 -9.67 29.20
C ARG A 120 -8.98 -11.10 29.63
N ALA A 121 -9.06 -11.31 30.95
CA ALA A 121 -9.72 -12.49 31.51
C ALA A 121 -10.95 -12.77 30.65
N GLU A 122 -11.04 -14.01 30.15
CA GLU A 122 -12.19 -14.44 29.38
C GLU A 122 -13.42 -14.07 30.19
N LEU A 123 -14.41 -13.45 29.54
CA LEU A 123 -15.68 -13.20 30.22
C LEU A 123 -16.24 -14.59 30.53
N GLU A 124 -16.13 -15.07 31.76
CA GLU A 124 -16.80 -16.29 32.19
C GLU A 124 -18.25 -15.93 32.44
N LEU A 125 -19.12 -16.40 31.55
CA LEU A 125 -20.55 -16.27 31.76
C LEU A 125 -21.02 -17.48 32.57
N PRO A 126 -21.73 -17.29 33.69
CA PRO A 126 -22.11 -18.36 34.62
C PRO A 126 -23.33 -19.15 34.11
N PHE A 127 -23.31 -19.58 32.84
CA PHE A 127 -24.38 -20.39 32.27
C PHE A 127 -24.00 -21.86 32.25
N THR A 128 -24.91 -22.68 32.75
CA THR A 128 -24.85 -24.13 32.66
C THR A 128 -25.03 -24.60 31.21
N THR A 129 -24.61 -25.84 30.93
CA THR A 129 -24.81 -26.45 29.61
C THR A 129 -26.30 -26.53 29.24
N GLU A 130 -27.18 -26.74 30.22
CA GLU A 130 -28.64 -26.83 30.00
C GLU A 130 -29.25 -25.47 29.64
N GLU A 131 -28.92 -24.41 30.39
CA GLU A 131 -29.39 -23.05 30.08
C GLU A 131 -28.93 -22.60 28.68
N LEU A 132 -27.69 -22.93 28.30
CA LEU A 132 -27.19 -22.66 26.95
C LEU A 132 -27.93 -23.46 25.87
N ARG A 133 -28.33 -24.71 26.16
CA ARG A 133 -29.07 -25.57 25.22
C ARG A 133 -30.49 -25.05 25.03
N GLU A 134 -31.18 -24.68 26.10
CA GLU A 134 -32.53 -24.12 26.05
C GLU A 134 -32.55 -22.76 25.31
N ALA A 135 -31.57 -21.90 25.62
CA ALA A 135 -31.40 -20.64 24.92
C ALA A 135 -31.03 -20.81 23.44
N ALA A 136 -30.22 -21.81 23.09
CA ALA A 136 -29.91 -22.13 21.70
C ALA A 136 -31.11 -22.70 20.95
N ALA A 137 -31.91 -23.58 21.56
CA ALA A 137 -33.09 -24.17 20.96
C ALA A 137 -34.18 -23.13 20.63
N SER A 138 -34.37 -22.14 21.51
CA SER A 138 -35.34 -21.05 21.33
C SER A 138 -34.85 -19.91 20.42
N ALA A 139 -33.57 -19.86 20.08
CA ALA A 139 -32.97 -18.80 19.28
C ALA A 139 -32.63 -19.23 17.86
N THR A 140 -32.54 -18.26 16.95
CA THR A 140 -32.09 -18.46 15.55
C THR A 140 -30.71 -17.86 15.27
N SER A 141 -30.04 -17.32 16.29
CA SER A 141 -28.70 -16.74 16.19
C SER A 141 -28.04 -16.58 17.56
N THR A 142 -26.72 -16.40 17.62
CA THR A 142 -26.00 -16.08 18.87
C THR A 142 -26.47 -14.77 19.53
N ARG A 143 -26.95 -13.81 18.74
CA ARG A 143 -27.60 -12.60 19.27
C ARG A 143 -28.94 -12.94 19.93
N GLY A 144 -29.68 -13.89 19.37
CA GLY A 144 -30.88 -14.45 19.99
C GLY A 144 -30.56 -15.12 21.32
N VAL A 145 -29.53 -15.97 21.36
CA VAL A 145 -29.05 -16.61 22.60
C VAL A 145 -28.68 -15.58 23.66
N ALA A 146 -27.93 -14.53 23.28
CA ALA A 146 -27.59 -13.43 24.19
C ALA A 146 -28.85 -12.77 24.77
N ARG A 147 -29.88 -12.53 23.93
CA ARG A 147 -31.15 -11.95 24.37
C ARG A 147 -31.91 -12.87 25.32
N THR A 148 -31.99 -14.17 25.04
CA THR A 148 -32.66 -15.16 25.90
C THR A 148 -31.98 -15.29 27.26
N LEU A 149 -30.64 -15.23 27.28
CA LEU A 149 -29.84 -15.30 28.51
C LEU A 149 -29.66 -13.94 29.22
N GLY A 150 -30.30 -12.88 28.74
CA GLY A 150 -30.21 -11.54 29.34
C GLY A 150 -28.81 -10.89 29.29
N VAL A 151 -27.94 -11.35 28.39
CA VAL A 151 -26.56 -10.86 28.25
C VAL A 151 -26.54 -9.67 27.28
N PRO A 152 -25.71 -8.64 27.54
CA PRO A 152 -25.52 -7.54 26.59
C PRO A 152 -25.15 -8.02 25.19
N ASP A 153 -25.76 -7.44 24.16
CA ASP A 153 -25.42 -7.74 22.77
C ASP A 153 -24.21 -6.94 22.27
N ASP A 154 -23.09 -7.18 22.93
CA ASP A 154 -21.79 -6.66 22.51
C ASP A 154 -20.93 -7.77 21.87
N SER A 155 -19.87 -7.36 21.18
CA SER A 155 -18.99 -8.29 20.46
C SER A 155 -18.23 -9.26 21.37
N ARG A 156 -17.99 -8.91 22.63
CA ARG A 156 -17.28 -9.75 23.61
C ARG A 156 -18.22 -10.82 24.14
N SER A 157 -19.43 -10.45 24.54
CA SER A 157 -20.48 -11.36 25.02
C SER A 157 -20.85 -12.39 23.94
N ARG A 158 -21.04 -11.97 22.69
CA ARG A 158 -21.27 -12.88 21.56
C ARG A 158 -20.09 -13.82 21.29
N ALA A 159 -18.85 -13.35 21.44
CA ALA A 159 -17.66 -14.17 21.23
C ALA A 159 -17.52 -15.24 22.33
N THR A 160 -17.80 -14.91 23.59
CA THR A 160 -17.84 -15.88 24.69
C THR A 160 -18.96 -16.90 24.49
N LEU A 161 -20.19 -16.46 24.21
CA LEU A 161 -21.31 -17.39 23.97
C LEU A 161 -21.02 -18.35 22.82
N SER A 162 -20.46 -17.86 21.72
CA SER A 162 -20.05 -18.71 20.59
C SER A 162 -19.03 -19.78 20.99
N ARG A 163 -18.07 -19.42 21.85
CA ARG A 163 -17.04 -20.35 22.36
C ARG A 163 -17.65 -21.40 23.29
N MET A 164 -18.54 -20.99 24.20
CA MET A 164 -19.23 -21.90 25.13
C MET A 164 -20.11 -22.91 24.38
N LEU A 165 -20.90 -22.45 23.40
CA LEU A 165 -21.73 -23.30 22.55
C LEU A 165 -20.87 -24.33 21.79
N GLN A 166 -19.72 -23.91 21.24
CA GLN A 166 -18.79 -24.79 20.53
C GLN A 166 -18.09 -25.79 21.47
N ALA A 167 -17.56 -25.32 22.60
CA ALA A 167 -16.82 -26.14 23.56
C ALA A 167 -17.70 -27.23 24.20
N ARG A 168 -19.00 -26.94 24.37
CA ARG A 168 -20.00 -27.86 24.92
C ARG A 168 -20.78 -28.62 23.84
N GLN A 169 -20.39 -28.47 22.56
CA GLN A 169 -20.99 -29.18 21.42
C GLN A 169 -22.52 -29.03 21.34
N ILE A 170 -23.05 -27.85 21.69
CA ILE A 170 -24.49 -27.56 21.62
C ILE A 170 -24.88 -27.37 20.16
N ASP A 171 -25.99 -27.99 19.75
CA ASP A 171 -26.47 -27.85 18.37
C ASP A 171 -26.98 -26.42 18.11
N VAL A 172 -26.42 -25.81 17.07
CA VAL A 172 -26.72 -24.47 16.57
C VAL A 172 -26.85 -24.48 15.05
N SER A 173 -27.12 -25.67 14.48
CA SER A 173 -27.23 -25.89 13.04
C SER A 173 -28.38 -25.10 12.40
N HIS A 174 -29.45 -24.84 13.16
CA HIS A 174 -30.64 -24.08 12.76
C HIS A 174 -30.43 -22.56 12.71
N PHE A 175 -29.26 -22.03 13.09
CA PHE A 175 -29.03 -20.59 13.12
C PHE A 175 -28.96 -19.98 11.72
N THR A 176 -29.74 -18.92 11.48
CA THR A 176 -30.03 -18.34 10.14
C THR A 176 -28.82 -17.67 9.46
N TYR A 177 -27.69 -17.51 10.17
CA TYR A 177 -26.49 -16.85 9.66
C TYR A 177 -25.21 -17.64 9.96
N ARG A 178 -25.28 -18.98 9.99
CA ARG A 178 -24.07 -19.80 10.06
C ARG A 178 -23.29 -19.68 8.76
N ARG A 179 -22.11 -19.07 8.81
CA ARG A 179 -21.16 -19.19 7.70
C ARG A 179 -20.69 -20.64 7.66
N PRO A 180 -20.96 -21.40 6.58
CA PRO A 180 -20.58 -22.80 6.53
C PRO A 180 -19.06 -22.92 6.70
N PRO A 181 -18.58 -23.85 7.55
CA PRO A 181 -17.15 -24.10 7.69
C PRO A 181 -16.57 -24.49 6.34
N ILE A 182 -15.30 -24.15 6.10
CA ILE A 182 -14.60 -24.58 4.89
C ILE A 182 -14.19 -26.03 5.12
N PRO A 183 -14.68 -27.01 4.33
CA PRO A 183 -14.29 -28.40 4.48
C PRO A 183 -12.80 -28.54 4.20
N GLU A 184 -12.03 -28.98 5.20
CA GLU A 184 -10.56 -28.97 5.10
C GLU A 184 -10.04 -29.96 4.06
N ASP A 185 -10.66 -31.15 3.96
CA ASP A 185 -10.24 -32.19 3.01
C ASP A 185 -10.43 -31.72 1.56
N LYS A 186 -11.62 -31.16 1.26
CA LYS A 186 -11.91 -30.56 -0.04
C LYS A 186 -11.01 -29.36 -0.33
N LEU A 187 -10.67 -28.56 0.69
CA LEU A 187 -9.72 -27.46 0.53
C LEU A 187 -8.31 -27.96 0.16
N ARG A 188 -7.81 -29.05 0.77
CA ARG A 188 -6.51 -29.64 0.42
C ARG A 188 -6.47 -30.09 -1.04
N GLU A 189 -7.50 -30.81 -1.46
CA GLU A 189 -7.66 -31.29 -2.84
C GLU A 189 -7.70 -30.12 -3.84
N LEU A 190 -8.54 -29.12 -3.57
CA LEU A 190 -8.71 -27.98 -4.47
C LEU A 190 -7.47 -27.10 -4.52
N VAL A 191 -6.74 -26.93 -3.42
CA VAL A 191 -5.47 -26.20 -3.44
C VAL A 191 -4.44 -26.92 -4.32
N GLY A 192 -4.38 -28.26 -4.29
CA GLY A 192 -3.47 -29.03 -5.14
C GLY A 192 -3.79 -28.96 -6.64
N THR A 193 -5.07 -28.85 -7.01
CA THR A 193 -5.54 -28.89 -8.40
C THR A 193 -5.80 -27.52 -9.03
N SER A 194 -5.97 -26.48 -8.20
CA SER A 194 -6.33 -25.14 -8.66
C SER A 194 -5.14 -24.29 -9.04
N ALA A 195 -5.37 -23.33 -9.96
CA ALA A 195 -4.38 -22.33 -10.36
C ALA A 195 -4.54 -21.00 -9.62
N SER A 196 -5.59 -20.80 -8.82
CA SER A 196 -5.82 -19.56 -8.06
C SER A 196 -6.80 -19.74 -6.89
N TYR A 197 -6.77 -18.81 -5.94
CA TYR A 197 -7.78 -18.76 -4.85
C TYR A 197 -9.22 -18.60 -5.38
N ALA A 198 -9.40 -17.98 -6.55
CA ALA A 198 -10.72 -17.89 -7.17
C ALA A 198 -11.22 -19.26 -7.62
N ASP A 199 -10.36 -20.10 -8.19
CA ASP A 199 -10.71 -21.46 -8.61
C ASP A 199 -11.01 -22.35 -7.40
N VAL A 200 -10.22 -22.23 -6.34
CA VAL A 200 -10.49 -22.89 -5.04
C VAL A 200 -11.87 -22.48 -4.50
N MET A 201 -12.19 -21.19 -4.49
CA MET A 201 -13.50 -20.73 -4.02
C MET A 201 -14.65 -21.28 -4.86
N ARG A 202 -14.51 -21.29 -6.20
CA ARG A 202 -15.52 -21.89 -7.09
C ARG A 202 -15.68 -23.39 -6.85
N GLY A 203 -14.58 -24.13 -6.69
CA GLY A 203 -14.63 -25.57 -6.39
C GLY A 203 -15.25 -25.88 -5.01
N LEU A 204 -15.11 -24.96 -4.06
CA LEU A 204 -15.79 -25.03 -2.75
C LEU A 204 -17.27 -24.62 -2.81
N GLY A 205 -17.78 -24.14 -3.96
CA GLY A 205 -19.14 -23.60 -4.07
C GLY A 205 -19.32 -22.26 -3.35
N LEU A 206 -18.23 -21.51 -3.16
CA LEU A 206 -18.24 -20.19 -2.51
C LEU A 206 -18.21 -19.07 -3.54
N ASP A 207 -18.96 -18.01 -3.28
CA ASP A 207 -18.88 -16.78 -4.06
C ASP A 207 -17.47 -16.18 -4.01
N VAL A 208 -16.98 -15.75 -5.18
CA VAL A 208 -15.69 -15.09 -5.34
C VAL A 208 -15.80 -13.64 -4.86
N ASN A 209 -15.67 -13.44 -3.55
CA ASN A 209 -15.66 -12.13 -2.90
C ASN A 209 -14.52 -12.02 -1.87
N ASP A 210 -14.24 -10.80 -1.42
CA ASP A 210 -13.11 -10.53 -0.52
C ASP A 210 -13.26 -11.20 0.85
N THR A 211 -14.50 -11.38 1.34
CA THR A 211 -14.77 -12.05 2.62
C THR A 211 -14.40 -13.54 2.55
N ASN A 212 -14.89 -14.25 1.54
CA ASN A 212 -14.56 -15.66 1.33
C ASN A 212 -13.09 -15.84 0.98
N HIS A 213 -12.52 -14.92 0.20
CA HIS A 213 -11.10 -14.94 -0.12
C HIS A 213 -10.22 -14.85 1.14
N ARG A 214 -10.54 -13.93 2.07
CA ARG A 214 -9.85 -13.84 3.37
C ARG A 214 -10.01 -15.10 4.22
N ARG A 215 -11.20 -15.71 4.22
CA ARG A 215 -11.48 -16.95 4.96
C ARG A 215 -10.67 -18.12 4.43
N VAL A 216 -10.76 -18.39 3.13
CA VAL A 216 -10.01 -19.47 2.46
C VAL A 216 -8.53 -19.29 2.69
N ARG A 217 -7.98 -18.10 2.43
CA ARG A 217 -6.55 -17.83 2.64
C ARG A 217 -6.10 -18.05 4.09
N ARG A 218 -6.91 -17.70 5.08
CA ARG A 218 -6.60 -17.96 6.49
C ARG A 218 -6.60 -19.45 6.80
N THR A 219 -7.58 -20.20 6.31
CA THR A 219 -7.64 -21.64 6.50
C THR A 219 -6.48 -22.34 5.79
N THR A 220 -6.17 -21.97 4.55
CA THR A 220 -5.01 -22.47 3.79
C THR A 220 -3.70 -22.23 4.54
N ALA A 221 -3.49 -21.02 5.07
CA ALA A 221 -2.29 -20.70 5.86
C ALA A 221 -2.22 -21.46 7.18
N ARG A 222 -3.36 -21.62 7.88
CA ARG A 222 -3.44 -22.42 9.12
C ARG A 222 -3.06 -23.87 8.88
N LEU A 223 -3.45 -24.43 7.74
CA LEU A 223 -3.15 -25.81 7.34
C LEU A 223 -1.77 -25.96 6.69
N GLY A 224 -1.02 -24.87 6.49
CA GLY A 224 0.31 -24.92 5.88
C GLY A 224 0.31 -25.39 4.42
N LEU A 225 -0.79 -25.20 3.67
CA LEU A 225 -0.88 -25.68 2.29
C LEU A 225 -0.05 -24.80 1.35
N ASP A 226 0.69 -25.44 0.44
CA ASP A 226 1.44 -24.72 -0.57
C ASP A 226 0.50 -24.08 -1.61
N THR A 227 0.72 -22.79 -1.87
CA THR A 227 0.03 -22.05 -2.93
C THR A 227 1.00 -21.35 -3.87
N SER A 228 2.27 -21.78 -3.87
CA SER A 228 3.33 -21.21 -4.69
C SER A 228 3.06 -21.35 -6.19
N HIS A 229 2.38 -22.44 -6.58
CA HIS A 229 1.94 -22.73 -7.95
C HIS A 229 0.77 -21.88 -8.43
N PHE A 230 0.10 -21.13 -7.54
CA PHE A 230 -1.01 -20.27 -7.95
C PHE A 230 -0.51 -19.16 -8.88
N ARG A 231 -1.15 -19.04 -10.05
CA ARG A 231 -0.85 -18.02 -11.04
C ARG A 231 -1.14 -16.64 -10.46
N ARG A 232 -0.09 -15.89 -10.17
CA ARG A 232 -0.21 -14.46 -9.88
C ARG A 232 -0.54 -13.74 -11.18
N ARG A 233 -1.77 -13.24 -11.31
CA ARG A 233 -2.01 -12.15 -12.27
C ARG A 233 -1.24 -10.95 -11.76
N SER A 234 -0.13 -10.63 -12.42
CA SER A 234 0.46 -9.30 -12.27
C SER A 234 -0.61 -8.33 -12.76
N TRP A 235 -1.22 -7.58 -11.84
CA TRP A 235 -1.88 -6.33 -12.17
C TRP A 235 -0.81 -5.30 -12.59
N GLY A 236 0.05 -5.67 -13.55
CA GLY A 236 0.88 -4.74 -14.26
C GLY A 236 -0.09 -3.81 -14.95
N ARG A 237 -0.01 -2.51 -14.67
CA ARG A 237 -0.69 -1.53 -15.51
C ARG A 237 -0.25 -1.84 -16.94
N PRO A 238 -1.16 -2.12 -17.88
CA PRO A 238 -0.77 -2.21 -19.28
C PRO A 238 0.01 -0.94 -19.61
N GLU A 239 1.13 -1.12 -20.31
CA GLU A 239 1.98 -0.03 -20.74
C GLU A 239 1.08 0.98 -21.46
N ARG A 240 0.98 2.20 -20.90
CA ARG A 240 0.07 3.19 -21.47
C ARG A 240 0.60 3.54 -22.85
N PRO A 241 -0.23 3.51 -23.90
CA PRO A 241 0.21 3.99 -25.22
C PRO A 241 0.71 5.42 -25.10
N ALA A 242 1.71 5.76 -25.91
CA ALA A 242 2.26 7.11 -25.95
C ALA A 242 1.12 8.12 -26.17
N PRO A 243 1.09 9.23 -25.39
CA PRO A 243 0.00 10.18 -25.50
C PRO A 243 0.03 10.86 -26.87
N ALA A 244 -1.15 11.04 -27.49
CA ALA A 244 -1.27 11.58 -28.84
C ALA A 244 -0.60 12.97 -28.99
N PRO A 245 -0.01 13.28 -30.17
CA PRO A 245 0.56 14.58 -30.49
C PRO A 245 -0.43 15.73 -30.23
N VAL A 246 0.04 16.82 -29.61
CA VAL A 246 -0.81 17.98 -29.22
C VAL A 246 -0.44 19.26 -29.94
N ALA A 247 0.72 19.35 -30.59
CA ALA A 247 1.23 20.61 -31.15
C ALA A 247 0.24 21.25 -32.12
N HIS A 248 -0.33 20.46 -33.04
CA HIS A 248 -1.29 20.93 -34.04
C HIS A 248 -2.59 21.51 -33.46
N ARG A 249 -2.98 21.13 -32.23
CA ARG A 249 -4.20 21.64 -31.56
C ARG A 249 -3.92 22.82 -30.65
N VAL A 250 -2.71 22.86 -30.11
CA VAL A 250 -2.30 23.80 -29.07
C VAL A 250 -1.68 25.06 -29.68
N LEU A 251 -0.90 24.93 -30.75
CA LEU A 251 -0.15 26.02 -31.37
C LEU A 251 -0.95 26.74 -32.45
N VAL A 252 -2.12 27.24 -32.06
CA VAL A 252 -3.07 27.92 -32.94
C VAL A 252 -3.49 29.27 -32.34
N VAL A 253 -4.11 30.11 -33.16
CA VAL A 253 -4.83 31.28 -32.66
C VAL A 253 -6.14 30.80 -32.04
N LEU A 254 -6.35 31.13 -30.76
CA LEU A 254 -7.56 30.77 -30.04
C LEU A 254 -8.76 31.65 -30.46
N PRO A 255 -9.98 31.10 -30.57
CA PRO A 255 -11.20 31.88 -30.72
C PRO A 255 -11.42 32.85 -29.55
N ASP A 256 -12.16 33.95 -29.76
CA ASP A 256 -12.37 35.01 -28.77
C ASP A 256 -12.93 34.53 -27.43
N HIS A 257 -13.77 33.49 -27.48
CA HIS A 257 -14.47 32.89 -26.33
C HIS A 257 -13.66 31.76 -25.65
N ALA A 258 -12.51 31.36 -26.19
CA ALA A 258 -11.71 30.30 -25.60
C ALA A 258 -10.95 30.79 -24.36
N GLY A 259 -10.81 29.91 -23.37
CA GLY A 259 -9.96 30.16 -22.20
C GLY A 259 -8.46 30.09 -22.54
N ARG A 260 -7.62 30.71 -21.70
CA ARG A 260 -6.16 30.68 -21.86
C ARG A 260 -5.62 29.25 -21.82
N THR A 261 -4.80 28.88 -22.80
CA THR A 261 -4.15 27.57 -22.87
C THR A 261 -3.29 27.31 -21.63
N ASN A 262 -3.38 26.09 -21.11
CA ASN A 262 -2.57 25.69 -19.97
C ASN A 262 -1.08 25.66 -20.35
N ARG A 263 -0.24 26.27 -19.51
CA ARG A 263 1.23 26.32 -19.66
C ARG A 263 1.85 24.95 -19.98
N ASN A 264 1.42 23.88 -19.31
CA ASN A 264 1.97 22.54 -19.53
C ASN A 264 1.65 21.99 -20.93
N GLN A 265 0.52 22.40 -21.54
CA GLN A 265 0.19 22.03 -22.91
C GLN A 265 1.08 22.75 -23.91
N LEU A 266 1.37 24.03 -23.67
CA LEU A 266 2.30 24.81 -24.50
C LEU A 266 3.73 24.26 -24.43
N HIS A 267 4.24 23.94 -23.23
CA HIS A 267 5.54 23.26 -23.07
C HIS A 267 5.58 21.98 -23.88
N ARG A 268 4.56 21.12 -23.71
CA ARG A 268 4.48 19.84 -24.41
C ARG A 268 4.48 20.02 -25.94
N ALA A 269 3.70 20.96 -26.44
CA ALA A 269 3.61 21.27 -27.86
C ALA A 269 4.93 21.80 -28.44
N LEU A 270 5.64 22.67 -27.70
CA LEU A 270 6.94 23.20 -28.11
C LEU A 270 8.02 22.10 -28.10
N THR A 271 8.03 21.24 -27.07
CA THR A 271 8.93 20.08 -27.02
C THR A 271 8.66 19.10 -28.16
N GLU A 272 7.40 18.88 -28.51
CA GLU A 272 7.00 18.02 -29.63
C GLU A 272 7.53 18.53 -30.98
N LEU A 273 7.60 19.86 -31.17
CA LEU A 273 8.23 20.48 -32.35
C LEU A 273 9.77 20.59 -32.25
N GLY A 274 10.39 20.05 -31.20
CA GLY A 274 11.84 20.09 -31.03
C GLY A 274 12.40 21.47 -30.63
N VAL A 275 11.57 22.35 -30.06
CA VAL A 275 12.02 23.66 -29.59
C VAL A 275 12.93 23.48 -28.39
N THR A 276 14.18 23.95 -28.52
CA THR A 276 15.18 23.92 -27.45
C THR A 276 14.68 24.67 -26.21
N TYR A 277 14.79 24.03 -25.05
CA TYR A 277 14.47 24.65 -23.77
C TYR A 277 15.61 25.58 -23.31
N ALA A 278 15.71 26.74 -23.95
CA ALA A 278 16.69 27.77 -23.64
C ALA A 278 16.05 29.16 -23.77
N CYS A 279 16.50 30.10 -22.94
CA CYS A 279 16.09 31.49 -23.02
C CYS A 279 16.54 32.07 -24.38
N GLU A 280 15.61 32.61 -25.16
CA GLU A 280 15.92 33.18 -26.47
C GLU A 280 16.81 34.43 -26.38
N SER A 281 16.73 35.16 -25.26
CA SER A 281 17.50 36.38 -25.05
C SER A 281 18.93 36.12 -24.57
N CYS A 282 19.13 35.23 -23.59
CA CYS A 282 20.44 35.04 -22.94
C CYS A 282 20.99 33.61 -23.01
N GLY A 283 20.29 32.70 -23.68
CA GLY A 283 20.71 31.30 -23.85
C GLY A 283 20.59 30.42 -22.60
N ASN A 284 20.11 30.95 -21.46
CA ASN A 284 19.97 30.19 -20.22
C ASN A 284 19.09 28.93 -20.43
N THR A 285 19.63 27.75 -20.10
CA THR A 285 19.01 26.43 -20.32
C THR A 285 18.11 25.95 -19.18
N GLY A 286 17.75 26.84 -18.25
CA GLY A 286 16.95 26.51 -17.08
C GLY A 286 17.76 26.35 -15.80
N GLU A 287 18.90 27.02 -15.67
CA GLU A 287 19.74 27.01 -14.47
C GLU A 287 20.14 28.43 -14.04
N TRP A 288 20.06 28.71 -12.75
CA TRP A 288 20.48 29.99 -12.16
C TRP A 288 21.12 29.73 -10.80
N LEU A 289 22.36 30.22 -10.61
CA LEU A 289 23.15 30.02 -9.38
C LEU A 289 23.23 28.54 -8.94
N GLY A 290 23.45 27.63 -9.90
CA GLY A 290 23.56 26.18 -9.62
C GLY A 290 22.23 25.50 -9.29
N ARG A 291 21.09 26.18 -9.48
CA ARG A 291 19.76 25.65 -9.18
C ARG A 291 18.86 25.70 -10.41
N PRO A 292 17.99 24.69 -10.61
CA PRO A 292 17.06 24.69 -11.73
C PRO A 292 16.07 25.85 -11.60
N ILE A 293 15.93 26.61 -12.68
CA ILE A 293 14.88 27.61 -12.84
C ILE A 293 13.97 27.24 -13.99
N THR A 294 12.74 27.70 -13.87
CA THR A 294 11.73 27.43 -14.87
C THR A 294 11.72 28.56 -15.91
N LEU A 295 11.97 28.23 -17.18
CA LEU A 295 11.78 29.16 -18.29
C LEU A 295 10.28 29.39 -18.49
N GLN A 296 9.94 30.66 -18.68
CA GLN A 296 8.59 31.15 -18.90
C GLN A 296 8.33 31.19 -20.41
N ILE A 297 7.08 30.95 -20.80
CA ILE A 297 6.64 31.08 -22.20
C ILE A 297 6.07 32.48 -22.33
N ASP A 298 6.71 33.29 -23.17
CA ASP A 298 6.28 34.64 -23.51
C ASP A 298 5.67 34.65 -24.91
N HIS A 299 4.68 35.53 -25.08
CA HIS A 299 4.04 35.80 -26.36
C HIS A 299 4.66 37.07 -26.93
N VAL A 300 5.34 36.99 -28.08
CA VAL A 300 6.12 38.10 -28.65
C VAL A 300 5.24 39.34 -28.89
N ASN A 301 4.01 39.13 -29.37
CA ASN A 301 3.03 40.20 -29.58
C ASN A 301 2.25 40.60 -28.31
N GLY A 302 2.45 39.90 -27.18
CA GLY A 302 1.71 40.10 -25.93
C GLY A 302 0.27 39.58 -25.91
N ASP A 303 -0.23 39.00 -27.01
CA ASP A 303 -1.55 38.39 -27.08
C ASP A 303 -1.49 36.91 -26.70
N TRP A 304 -2.05 36.59 -25.52
CA TRP A 304 -2.10 35.22 -25.00
C TRP A 304 -2.98 34.28 -25.84
N ARG A 305 -3.81 34.79 -26.74
CA ARG A 305 -4.64 33.97 -27.65
C ARG A 305 -3.87 33.44 -28.84
N ASP A 306 -2.81 34.12 -29.27
CA ASP A 306 -2.00 33.69 -30.41
C ASP A 306 -0.90 32.71 -29.97
N ASN A 307 -1.24 31.42 -29.88
CA ASN A 307 -0.28 30.39 -29.48
C ASN A 307 0.53 29.83 -30.66
N ARG A 308 0.53 30.46 -31.83
CA ARG A 308 1.34 30.00 -32.97
C ARG A 308 2.81 29.94 -32.57
N ARG A 309 3.53 28.93 -33.08
CA ARG A 309 4.94 28.68 -32.74
C ARG A 309 5.80 29.94 -32.87
N ASP A 310 5.63 30.71 -33.93
CA ASP A 310 6.45 31.90 -34.21
C ASP A 310 6.20 33.05 -33.22
N ASN A 311 5.05 33.04 -32.54
CA ASN A 311 4.71 34.03 -31.52
C ASN A 311 5.12 33.59 -30.10
N LEU A 312 5.59 32.35 -29.91
CA LEU A 312 5.99 31.83 -28.61
C LEU A 312 7.50 31.73 -28.47
N ARG A 313 8.03 32.19 -27.34
CA ARG A 313 9.44 32.04 -26.98
C ARG A 313 9.64 31.66 -25.52
N TYR A 314 10.74 30.95 -25.25
CA TYR A 314 11.19 30.71 -23.88
C TYR A 314 12.04 31.87 -23.39
N LEU A 315 11.72 32.39 -22.21
CA LEU A 315 12.53 33.40 -21.52
C LEU A 315 12.78 32.99 -20.08
N CYS A 316 13.99 33.22 -19.57
CA CYS A 316 14.23 33.08 -18.15
C CYS A 316 13.52 34.22 -17.38
N PRO A 317 13.20 34.06 -16.09
CA PRO A 317 12.48 35.09 -15.33
C PRO A 317 13.14 36.47 -15.37
N ASN A 318 14.47 36.53 -15.44
CA ASN A 318 15.22 37.79 -15.49
C ASN A 318 15.05 38.49 -16.85
N CYS A 319 15.18 37.76 -17.96
CA CYS A 319 14.99 38.34 -19.30
C CYS A 319 13.52 38.65 -19.57
N HIS A 320 12.60 37.82 -19.09
CA HIS A 320 11.17 38.06 -19.25
C HIS A 320 10.74 39.35 -18.55
N ALA A 321 11.31 39.65 -17.37
CA ALA A 321 11.06 40.89 -16.65
C ALA A 321 11.43 42.17 -17.42
N LEU A 322 12.28 42.07 -18.45
CA LEU A 322 12.71 43.20 -19.29
C LEU A 322 11.82 43.41 -20.52
N THR A 323 10.86 42.51 -20.78
CA THR A 323 9.98 42.61 -21.94
C THR A 323 8.90 43.67 -21.73
N GLU A 324 8.47 44.33 -22.81
CA GLU A 324 7.34 45.26 -22.78
C GLU A 324 6.00 44.58 -22.45
N THR A 325 5.93 43.27 -22.60
CA THR A 325 4.76 42.41 -22.31
C THR A 325 4.71 41.98 -20.84
N TRP A 326 5.78 42.18 -20.07
CA TRP A 326 5.89 41.82 -18.67
C TRP A 326 4.92 42.62 -17.79
N CYS A 327 4.14 41.92 -16.96
CA CYS A 327 3.22 42.52 -16.00
C CYS A 327 2.27 43.59 -16.58
N ARG A 328 1.93 43.53 -17.89
CA ARG A 328 0.89 44.41 -18.45
C ARG A 328 -0.39 44.23 -17.64
N GLN A 329 -0.79 45.28 -16.92
CA GLN A 329 -2.10 45.35 -16.30
C GLN A 329 -3.14 45.24 -17.42
N LYS A 330 -4.27 44.57 -17.16
CA LYS A 330 -5.44 44.65 -18.04
C LYS A 330 -5.71 46.14 -18.29
N GLY A 331 -5.50 46.62 -19.52
CA GLY A 331 -5.97 47.93 -19.90
C GLY A 331 -7.44 48.01 -19.50
N ARG A 332 -7.81 49.01 -18.70
CA ARG A 332 -9.22 49.33 -18.46
C ARG A 332 -9.81 49.56 -19.85
N VAL A 333 -10.70 48.66 -20.27
CA VAL A 333 -11.55 48.93 -21.42
C VAL A 333 -12.39 50.13 -21.01
N THR A 334 -12.06 51.31 -21.53
CA THR A 334 -12.98 52.44 -21.51
C THR A 334 -14.15 52.02 -22.38
N PHE A 335 -15.26 51.64 -21.73
CA PHE A 335 -16.55 51.62 -22.42
C PHE A 335 -16.81 53.06 -22.85
N ALA A 336 -16.60 53.35 -24.14
CA ALA A 336 -17.12 54.55 -24.76
C ALA A 336 -18.65 54.40 -24.81
N GLY A 337 -19.35 55.41 -24.29
CA GLY A 337 -20.81 55.49 -24.25
C GLY A 337 -21.45 55.74 -25.60
#